data_AF-Q0PMD1-F1
#
_entry.id   AF-Q0PMD1-F1
#
_cell.length_a   1.000
_cell.length_b   1.000
_cell.length_c   1.000
_cell.angle_alpha   90.00
_cell.angle_beta   90.00
_cell.angle_gamma   90.00
#
_symmetry.space_group_name_H-M   'P 1'
#
loop_
_entity.id
_entity.type
_entity.pdbx_description
1 polymer ?
#
loop_
_entity_poly.entity_id
_entity_poly.type
_entity_poly.pdbx_seq_one_letter_code
_entity_poly.pdbx_strand_id
1 'polypeptide(L)'
;MALVNSRGSRVRRIAKPTFVFLLINVVCLLYFFRQNPNPIPDACLHGECDKPPILVTPRRWNLKPWPILPSFLPWVPSSHPAQGSCEAYFGNSFNRRTEMLKKVEGRGWFQCLYSDTLRSSVCQGGNLRMDPERIRMSKGGEDLEEVMKREEEEELPKFEEGSFQIESGYGSGGEVGERIATDEVLDNVVPKGAVHVHTMRNLISSIQIVGPGHLQCSQWIDEPVLLVTRFEYANLFHTVTDWYSAYASSRIANLPSRPHLIFVDGHCRAEQLEDMWRALFSTVRYSKNFSQPICFRHVVLSPLGYETALFKGLSESFSCEGAPANRLKVNPDDQKTARLAEFGEMIRAAFDFPVVDPSIDPLTKSILFVRREDYVAHPRHSGRVESRLTNEQEVFDFLHNWASHHRGRCNISMVNGLFAHMGMKEQLKAIMEASVVVGAHGAGLTHLVAARSTTVVLEILSSQYRRPHFQLISRWKGLDYHAINLAGSFADPREVVEKLTGIVDRLGC
;
A
#
# COMPACT_ATOMS: atom_id res chain seq x y z
N MET A 1 4.04 30.28 95.75
CA MET A 1 3.05 29.19 95.95
C MET A 1 2.72 28.63 94.56
N ALA A 2 3.45 27.62 94.07
CA ALA A 2 3.18 26.16 94.17
C ALA A 2 1.84 25.78 93.46
N LEU A 3 1.66 24.79 92.57
CA LEU A 3 2.38 23.64 91.98
C LEU A 3 1.54 23.19 90.73
N VAL A 4 2.11 22.97 89.53
CA VAL A 4 2.48 21.69 88.87
C VAL A 4 1.36 20.81 88.23
N ASN A 5 1.60 20.49 86.94
CA ASN A 5 1.24 19.32 86.09
C ASN A 5 -0.17 19.13 85.47
N SER A 6 -0.21 19.00 84.13
CA SER A 6 -0.33 17.70 83.40
C SER A 6 -1.06 17.78 82.04
N ARG A 7 -0.36 17.37 80.96
CA ARG A 7 -0.75 16.49 79.80
C ARG A 7 -2.24 16.44 79.38
N GLY A 8 -2.65 16.43 78.10
CA GLY A 8 -1.98 16.23 76.81
C GLY A 8 -2.91 15.56 75.76
N SER A 9 -2.47 15.60 74.49
CA SER A 9 -2.78 14.68 73.36
C SER A 9 -4.12 14.89 72.60
N ARG A 10 -4.23 14.79 71.26
CA ARG A 10 -3.42 14.12 70.22
C ARG A 10 -3.48 14.86 68.87
N VAL A 11 -2.32 15.11 68.26
CA VAL A 11 -2.14 15.27 66.81
C VAL A 11 -1.69 13.93 66.24
N ARG A 12 -2.41 13.38 65.24
CA ARG A 12 -2.03 12.12 64.54
C ARG A 12 -1.67 12.41 63.08
N ARG A 13 -0.34 12.40 62.84
CA ARG A 13 0.42 11.78 61.73
C ARG A 13 -0.21 11.73 60.32
N ILE A 14 0.21 12.66 59.46
CA ILE A 14 0.32 12.48 58.00
C ILE A 14 1.62 13.17 57.54
N ALA A 15 2.77 12.48 57.59
CA ALA A 15 4.04 13.07 57.13
C ALA A 15 5.12 12.06 56.70
N LYS A 16 4.77 10.79 56.45
CA LYS A 16 5.76 9.76 56.08
C LYS A 16 5.74 9.26 54.63
N PRO A 17 4.62 9.19 53.89
CA PRO A 17 4.67 8.68 52.51
C PRO A 17 5.15 9.74 51.49
N THR A 18 4.94 11.04 51.76
CA THR A 18 5.33 12.15 50.88
C THR A 18 6.84 12.39 50.84
N PHE A 19 7.55 12.17 51.96
CA PHE A 19 8.99 12.39 52.02
C PHE A 19 9.79 11.31 51.27
N VAL A 20 9.31 10.07 51.30
CA VAL A 20 9.92 8.94 50.57
C VAL A 20 9.76 9.12 49.06
N PHE A 21 8.59 9.60 48.61
CA PHE A 21 8.33 9.87 47.19
C PHE A 21 9.23 11.00 46.65
N LEU A 22 9.47 12.04 47.45
CA LEU A 22 10.37 13.13 47.08
C LEU A 22 11.82 12.66 46.98
N LEU A 23 12.27 11.81 47.91
CA LEU A 23 13.64 11.28 47.92
C LEU A 23 13.92 10.39 46.70
N ILE A 24 12.96 9.54 46.32
CA ILE A 24 13.08 8.68 45.13
C ILE A 24 13.18 9.52 43.85
N ASN A 25 12.36 10.56 43.70
CA ASN A 25 12.40 11.42 42.52
C ASN A 25 13.73 12.21 42.43
N VAL A 26 14.29 12.65 43.55
CA VAL A 26 15.60 13.33 43.57
C VAL A 26 16.74 12.37 43.19
N VAL A 27 16.71 11.13 43.69
CA VAL A 27 17.72 10.10 43.31
C VAL A 27 17.61 9.74 41.83
N CYS A 28 16.39 9.60 41.29
CA CYS A 28 16.19 9.35 39.86
C CYS A 28 16.66 10.54 39.00
N LEU A 29 16.42 11.78 39.42
CA LEU A 29 16.95 12.97 38.74
C LEU A 29 18.48 12.99 38.75
N LEU A 30 19.11 12.73 39.89
CA LEU A 30 20.58 12.71 40.01
C LEU A 30 21.21 11.59 39.18
N TYR A 31 20.53 10.45 39.03
CA TYR A 31 20.96 9.37 38.15
C TYR A 31 20.83 9.76 36.66
N PHE A 32 19.74 10.45 36.30
CA PHE A 32 19.50 10.94 34.94
C PHE A 32 20.50 12.03 34.53
N PHE A 33 20.89 12.92 35.45
CA PHE A 33 21.92 13.94 35.21
C PHE A 33 23.37 13.41 35.30
N ARG A 34 23.58 12.20 35.85
CA ARG A 34 24.88 11.51 35.80
C ARG A 34 25.10 10.68 34.53
N GLN A 35 24.06 10.42 33.75
CA GLN A 35 24.15 9.67 32.49
C GLN A 35 24.06 10.59 31.27
N ASN A 36 25.16 11.27 30.98
CA ASN A 36 25.57 11.66 29.61
C ASN A 36 26.96 12.30 29.67
N PRO A 37 27.78 12.24 28.61
CA PRO A 37 28.02 11.17 27.64
C PRO A 37 29.38 10.49 27.95
N ASN A 38 29.67 9.33 27.34
CA ASN A 38 31.03 8.80 27.38
C ASN A 38 32.03 9.82 26.79
N PRO A 39 33.24 9.92 27.37
CA PRO A 39 34.24 10.91 27.01
C PRO A 39 34.86 10.61 25.64
N ILE A 40 35.06 11.68 24.87
CA ILE A 40 36.00 11.72 23.75
C ILE A 40 37.40 11.42 24.33
N PRO A 41 38.15 10.41 23.85
CA PRO A 41 39.53 10.22 24.29
C PRO A 41 40.42 11.31 23.65
N ASP A 42 41.07 12.09 24.50
CA ASP A 42 42.13 13.02 24.08
C ASP A 42 43.33 12.25 23.52
N ALA A 43 43.71 12.69 22.31
CA ALA A 43 45.07 12.84 21.79
C ALA A 43 46.06 11.66 21.86
N CYS A 44 46.24 11.07 20.68
CA CYS A 44 47.50 10.69 20.04
C CYS A 44 48.79 11.14 20.76
N LEU A 45 49.57 10.17 21.22
CA LEU A 45 51.02 10.29 21.39
C LEU A 45 51.68 9.38 20.35
N HIS A 46 52.54 9.99 19.54
CA HIS A 46 53.26 9.48 18.35
C HIS A 46 52.61 9.85 17.01
N GLY A 47 53.39 10.54 16.19
CA GLY A 47 52.96 11.45 15.15
C GLY A 47 52.35 10.82 13.90
N GLU A 48 51.83 11.72 13.06
CA GLU A 48 51.12 11.53 11.79
C GLU A 48 49.62 11.19 11.89
N CYS A 49 48.80 12.24 11.99
CA CYS A 49 47.42 12.22 11.54
C CYS A 49 47.15 13.48 10.70
N ASP A 50 47.28 13.29 9.39
CA ASP A 50 46.86 14.18 8.31
C ASP A 50 45.32 14.31 8.25
N LYS A 51 44.89 15.54 7.97
CA LYS A 51 43.57 15.97 7.45
C LYS A 51 42.35 15.78 8.38
N PRO A 52 41.50 16.81 8.52
CA PRO A 52 40.26 16.69 9.28
C PRO A 52 39.38 15.59 8.66
N PRO A 53 38.67 14.79 9.48
CA PRO A 53 37.75 13.80 8.96
C PRO A 53 36.74 14.53 8.10
N ILE A 54 36.69 14.16 6.83
CA ILE A 54 35.63 14.55 5.93
C ILE A 54 34.34 14.13 6.65
N LEU A 55 33.59 15.11 7.15
CA LEU A 55 32.19 14.93 7.45
C LEU A 55 31.59 14.44 6.13
N VAL A 56 31.42 13.12 6.02
CA VAL A 56 30.59 12.52 5.00
C VAL A 56 29.20 13.04 5.33
N THR A 57 28.84 14.14 4.67
CA THR A 57 27.45 14.54 4.53
C THR A 57 26.70 13.26 4.17
N PRO A 58 25.60 12.91 4.88
CA PRO A 58 24.77 11.82 4.42
C PRO A 58 24.47 12.15 2.97
N ARG A 59 24.80 11.24 2.04
CA ARG A 59 24.31 11.34 0.66
C ARG A 59 22.85 11.72 0.81
N ARG A 60 22.45 12.90 0.33
CA ARG A 60 21.04 13.27 0.28
C ARG A 60 20.43 12.34 -0.76
N TRP A 61 20.05 11.15 -0.31
CA TRP A 61 19.28 10.21 -1.08
C TRP A 61 17.96 10.93 -1.38
N ASN A 62 17.64 11.13 -2.66
CA ASN A 62 16.41 11.80 -3.10
C ASN A 62 15.20 10.85 -2.98
N LEU A 63 15.12 10.11 -1.86
CA LEU A 63 14.03 9.21 -1.56
C LEU A 63 13.00 9.90 -0.67
N LYS A 64 11.73 9.66 -0.95
CA LYS A 64 10.66 10.15 -0.11
C LYS A 64 10.60 9.33 1.20
N PRO A 65 10.47 9.98 2.35
CA PRO A 65 10.33 9.27 3.62
C PRO A 65 8.97 8.57 3.70
N TRP A 66 8.88 7.53 4.53
CA TRP A 66 7.61 6.96 4.93
C TRP A 66 6.85 7.95 5.84
N PRO A 67 5.55 8.21 5.59
CA PRO A 67 4.74 9.01 6.50
C PRO A 67 4.49 8.28 7.82
N ILE A 68 4.13 9.04 8.86
CA ILE A 68 3.64 8.48 10.13
C ILE A 68 2.17 8.10 9.94
N LEU A 69 1.85 6.82 10.12
CA LEU A 69 0.52 6.28 9.90
C LEU A 69 -0.09 5.85 11.25
N PRO A 70 -1.26 6.38 11.67
CA PRO A 70 -1.92 6.00 12.91
C PRO A 70 -2.18 4.49 13.04
N SER A 71 -2.53 3.84 11.93
CA SER A 71 -2.82 2.41 11.88
C SER A 71 -1.58 1.53 11.69
N PHE A 72 -0.37 2.11 11.75
CA PHE A 72 0.85 1.34 11.55
C PHE A 72 1.03 0.23 12.59
N LEU A 73 1.12 -1.00 12.07
CA LEU A 73 1.57 -2.18 12.79
C LEU A 73 2.92 -2.65 12.21
N PRO A 74 3.88 -3.13 13.02
CA PRO A 74 5.11 -3.68 12.49
C PRO A 74 4.85 -4.79 11.47
N TRP A 75 5.51 -4.73 10.31
CA TRP A 75 5.42 -5.76 9.27
C TRP A 75 6.39 -6.92 9.50
N VAL A 76 7.31 -6.80 10.45
CA VAL A 76 8.15 -7.90 10.91
C VAL A 76 7.59 -8.34 12.26
N PRO A 77 6.72 -9.37 12.30
CA PRO A 77 6.08 -9.76 13.54
C PRO A 77 7.08 -10.49 14.45
N SER A 78 6.87 -10.42 15.77
CA SER A 78 7.64 -11.20 16.75
C SER A 78 7.37 -12.71 16.67
N SER A 79 6.25 -13.11 16.06
CA SER A 79 5.82 -14.48 15.85
C SER A 79 5.12 -14.61 14.49
N HIS A 80 5.27 -15.75 13.82
CA HIS A 80 4.61 -15.98 12.54
C HIS A 80 3.08 -15.95 12.69
N PRO A 81 2.36 -15.27 11.78
CA PRO A 81 0.90 -15.27 11.81
C PRO A 81 0.36 -16.66 11.50
N ALA A 82 -0.76 -17.02 12.12
CA ALA A 82 -1.45 -18.27 11.83
C ALA A 82 -1.89 -18.30 10.37
N GLN A 83 -1.78 -19.45 9.70
CA GLN A 83 -2.21 -19.61 8.32
C GLN A 83 -3.71 -19.26 8.18
N GLY A 84 -4.05 -18.45 7.19
CA GLY A 84 -5.43 -18.01 6.97
C GLY A 84 -5.94 -16.91 7.92
N SER A 85 -5.12 -16.43 8.86
CA SER A 85 -5.44 -15.24 9.65
C SER A 85 -5.42 -13.96 8.80
N CYS A 86 -6.03 -12.89 9.30
CA CYS A 86 -6.02 -11.61 8.61
C CYS A 86 -4.63 -10.97 8.52
N GLU A 87 -3.77 -11.19 9.51
CA GLU A 87 -2.36 -10.80 9.39
C GLU A 87 -1.60 -11.69 8.41
N ALA A 88 -2.04 -12.92 8.15
CA ALA A 88 -1.47 -13.72 7.09
C ALA A 88 -1.90 -13.26 5.68
N TYR A 89 -3.15 -12.81 5.51
CA TYR A 89 -3.63 -12.27 4.23
C TYR A 89 -3.14 -10.85 3.95
N PHE A 90 -3.31 -9.93 4.91
CA PHE A 90 -3.01 -8.51 4.71
C PHE A 90 -1.68 -8.07 5.32
N GLY A 91 -1.21 -8.73 6.37
CA GLY A 91 0.05 -8.43 7.01
C GLY A 91 1.22 -9.16 6.34
N ASN A 92 2.13 -9.70 7.15
CA ASN A 92 3.30 -10.41 6.64
C ASN A 92 3.26 -11.91 6.96
N SER A 93 2.79 -12.71 6.01
CA SER A 93 2.92 -14.17 6.00
C SER A 93 4.08 -14.69 5.15
N PHE A 94 4.92 -13.81 4.59
CA PHE A 94 6.05 -14.20 3.74
C PHE A 94 7.22 -14.66 4.61
N ASN A 95 7.11 -15.88 5.14
CA ASN A 95 8.01 -16.44 6.15
C ASN A 95 8.91 -17.57 5.62
N ARG A 96 8.53 -18.22 4.51
CA ARG A 96 9.33 -19.30 3.93
C ARG A 96 10.38 -18.72 2.99
N ARG A 97 11.61 -18.63 3.49
CA ARG A 97 12.76 -18.12 2.73
C ARG A 97 13.37 -19.20 1.86
N THR A 98 13.55 -18.87 0.57
CA THR A 98 14.33 -19.67 -0.38
C THR A 98 15.44 -18.79 -0.94
N GLU A 99 16.69 -19.18 -0.70
CA GLU A 99 17.86 -18.50 -1.28
C GLU A 99 18.26 -19.21 -2.57
N MET A 100 18.08 -18.54 -3.71
CA MET A 100 18.50 -19.04 -5.02
C MET A 100 19.98 -18.73 -5.27
N LEU A 101 20.45 -17.60 -4.74
CA LEU A 101 21.85 -17.20 -4.76
C LEU A 101 22.21 -16.56 -3.43
N LYS A 102 23.16 -17.17 -2.69
CA LYS A 102 23.51 -16.74 -1.33
C LYS A 102 24.20 -15.38 -1.33
N LYS A 103 23.92 -14.61 -0.27
CA LYS A 103 24.54 -13.30 -0.07
C LYS A 103 26.01 -13.42 0.29
N VAL A 104 26.88 -13.00 -0.62
CA VAL A 104 28.32 -12.84 -0.42
C VAL A 104 28.67 -11.36 -0.59
N GLU A 105 29.55 -10.84 0.26
CA GLU A 105 29.92 -9.42 0.24
C GLU A 105 30.51 -9.01 -1.12
N GLY A 106 30.02 -7.89 -1.65
CA GLY A 106 30.44 -7.37 -2.96
C GLY A 106 29.93 -8.16 -4.17
N ARG A 107 29.12 -9.22 -3.99
CA ARG A 107 28.61 -10.09 -5.07
C ARG A 107 27.10 -10.06 -5.19
N GLY A 108 26.58 -10.69 -6.24
CA GLY A 108 25.15 -10.85 -6.45
C GLY A 108 24.50 -11.77 -5.42
N TRP A 109 23.23 -11.51 -5.12
CA TRP A 109 22.42 -12.37 -4.26
C TRP A 109 20.95 -12.29 -4.67
N PHE A 110 20.21 -13.37 -4.44
CA PHE A 110 18.79 -13.43 -4.76
C PHE A 110 18.05 -14.41 -3.86
N GLN A 111 16.92 -13.97 -3.31
CA GLN A 111 16.08 -14.77 -2.44
C GLN A 111 14.61 -14.41 -2.62
N CYS A 112 13.74 -15.35 -2.29
CA CYS A 112 12.30 -15.13 -2.21
C CYS A 112 11.81 -15.47 -0.80
N LEU A 113 10.84 -14.67 -0.33
CA LEU A 113 10.04 -14.98 0.84
C LEU A 113 8.67 -15.39 0.31
N TYR A 114 8.27 -16.63 0.56
CA TYR A 114 7.00 -17.19 0.11
C TYR A 114 5.94 -17.15 1.22
N SER A 115 4.70 -16.88 0.83
CA SER A 115 3.51 -16.96 1.68
C SER A 115 2.65 -18.16 1.28
N ASP A 116 2.47 -19.11 2.21
CA ASP A 116 1.54 -20.22 2.02
C ASP A 116 0.07 -19.76 1.96
N THR A 117 -0.26 -18.62 2.57
CA THR A 117 -1.62 -18.06 2.57
C THR A 117 -1.97 -17.42 1.23
N LEU A 118 -1.08 -16.56 0.70
CA LEU A 118 -1.31 -15.88 -0.57
C LEU A 118 -0.92 -16.73 -1.79
N ARG A 119 -0.11 -17.78 -1.57
CA ARG A 119 0.50 -18.63 -2.60
C ARG A 119 1.33 -17.82 -3.60
N SER A 120 2.11 -16.89 -3.07
CA SER A 120 2.96 -15.98 -3.84
C SER A 120 4.21 -15.60 -3.05
N SER A 121 5.15 -14.90 -3.69
CA SER A 121 6.42 -14.48 -3.07
C SER A 121 6.73 -13.01 -3.28
N VAL A 122 7.33 -12.40 -2.27
CA VAL A 122 8.14 -11.19 -2.44
C VAL A 122 9.59 -11.64 -2.64
N CYS A 123 10.18 -11.34 -3.79
CA CYS A 123 11.57 -11.67 -4.07
C CYS A 123 12.46 -10.43 -4.00
N GLN A 124 13.72 -10.64 -3.65
CA GLN A 124 14.70 -9.58 -3.53
C GLN A 124 16.03 -10.04 -4.10
N GLY A 125 16.76 -9.12 -4.72
CA GLY A 125 18.12 -9.37 -5.15
C GLY A 125 19.00 -8.14 -5.06
N GLY A 126 20.30 -8.35 -5.05
CA GLY A 126 21.28 -7.27 -5.12
C GLY A 126 22.37 -7.55 -6.12
N ASN A 127 22.93 -6.48 -6.68
CA ASN A 127 23.83 -6.50 -7.83
C ASN A 127 23.21 -7.25 -9.02
N LEU A 128 21.98 -6.86 -9.36
CA LEU A 128 21.21 -7.38 -10.49
C LEU A 128 21.33 -6.41 -11.66
N ARG A 129 21.66 -6.93 -12.85
CA ARG A 129 21.65 -6.20 -14.12
C ARG A 129 20.33 -6.45 -14.85
N MET A 130 19.76 -5.41 -15.44
CA MET A 130 18.65 -5.47 -16.38
C MET A 130 19.11 -4.97 -17.75
N ASP A 131 18.81 -5.75 -18.77
CA ASP A 131 19.03 -5.41 -20.17
C ASP A 131 17.69 -5.09 -20.86
N PRO A 132 17.38 -3.81 -21.09
CA PRO A 132 16.09 -3.41 -21.64
C PRO A 132 15.89 -3.88 -23.07
N GLU A 133 16.94 -4.13 -23.86
CA GLU A 133 16.83 -4.61 -25.25
C GLU A 133 16.32 -6.06 -25.31
N ARG A 134 16.66 -6.86 -24.30
CA ARG A 134 16.26 -8.27 -24.16
C ARG A 134 14.87 -8.47 -23.53
N ILE A 135 14.12 -7.40 -23.28
CA ILE A 135 12.73 -7.45 -22.82
C ILE A 135 11.85 -7.06 -24.01
N ARG A 136 11.21 -8.03 -24.68
CA ARG A 136 10.33 -7.73 -25.82
C ARG A 136 8.97 -7.26 -25.33
N MET A 137 8.65 -6.00 -25.63
CA MET A 137 7.38 -5.32 -25.39
C MET A 137 7.45 -3.92 -26.03
N SER A 138 6.32 -3.21 -26.07
CA SER A 138 6.23 -1.79 -26.42
C SER A 138 7.03 -0.90 -25.45
N LYS A 139 7.16 0.38 -25.78
CA LYS A 139 7.96 1.34 -25.00
C LYS A 139 7.38 1.53 -23.60
N GLY A 140 6.06 1.57 -23.47
CA GLY A 140 5.40 1.90 -22.21
C GLY A 140 5.51 3.39 -21.87
N GLY A 141 4.47 3.90 -21.22
CA GLY A 141 4.37 5.30 -20.82
C GLY A 141 4.17 6.29 -21.96
N GLU A 142 3.83 5.82 -23.15
CA GLU A 142 3.32 6.67 -24.24
C GLU A 142 1.95 7.25 -23.87
N ASP A 143 1.54 8.34 -24.53
CA ASP A 143 0.21 8.89 -24.31
C ASP A 143 -0.84 7.99 -24.98
N LEU A 144 -1.99 7.83 -24.34
CA LEU A 144 -3.05 6.89 -24.75
C LEU A 144 -3.47 7.07 -26.22
N GLU A 145 -3.64 8.32 -26.64
CA GLU A 145 -4.06 8.66 -28.00
C GLU A 145 -3.05 8.25 -29.08
N GLU A 146 -1.77 8.14 -28.73
CA GLU A 146 -0.70 7.76 -29.67
C GLU A 146 -0.67 6.24 -29.94
N VAL A 147 -1.34 5.45 -29.11
CA VAL A 147 -1.22 3.99 -29.11
C VAL A 147 -2.54 3.27 -29.32
N MET A 148 -3.60 4.01 -29.69
CA MET A 148 -4.93 3.47 -29.93
C MET A 148 -4.89 2.23 -30.83
N LYS A 149 -5.70 1.22 -30.48
CA LYS A 149 -5.80 -0.09 -31.12
C LYS A 149 -4.58 -1.01 -30.99
N ARG A 150 -3.60 -0.67 -30.15
CA ARG A 150 -2.52 -1.58 -29.79
C ARG A 150 -3.05 -2.82 -29.07
N GLU A 151 -2.55 -3.99 -29.45
CA GLU A 151 -2.93 -5.26 -28.83
C GLU A 151 -2.24 -5.47 -27.47
N GLU A 152 -2.84 -6.30 -26.61
CA GLU A 152 -2.34 -6.54 -25.25
C GLU A 152 -0.97 -7.24 -25.24
N GLU A 153 -0.76 -8.17 -26.17
CA GLU A 153 0.45 -8.98 -26.27
C GLU A 153 1.68 -8.16 -26.65
N GLU A 154 1.48 -6.96 -27.19
CA GLU A 154 2.54 -5.98 -27.44
C GLU A 154 2.98 -5.29 -26.14
N GLU A 155 2.08 -5.10 -25.17
CA GLU A 155 2.32 -4.42 -23.90
C GLU A 155 2.89 -5.36 -22.83
N LEU A 156 2.56 -6.65 -22.88
CA LEU A 156 3.06 -7.62 -21.90
C LEU A 156 4.53 -8.01 -22.16
N PRO A 157 5.38 -8.03 -21.12
CA PRO A 157 6.80 -8.33 -21.26
C PRO A 157 7.05 -9.80 -21.63
N LYS A 158 7.87 -10.02 -22.66
CA LYS A 158 8.49 -11.31 -22.95
C LYS A 158 10.00 -11.21 -22.68
N PHE A 159 10.42 -11.85 -21.60
CA PHE A 159 11.80 -11.83 -21.13
C PHE A 159 12.63 -12.87 -21.90
N GLU A 160 13.64 -12.41 -22.63
CA GLU A 160 14.66 -13.30 -23.19
C GLU A 160 15.65 -13.74 -22.11
N GLU A 161 16.34 -14.85 -22.34
CA GLU A 161 17.40 -15.32 -21.45
C GLU A 161 18.51 -14.26 -21.31
N GLY A 162 18.91 -13.99 -20.06
CA GLY A 162 19.89 -12.95 -19.76
C GLY A 162 19.34 -11.53 -19.88
N SER A 163 18.02 -11.34 -20.05
CA SER A 163 17.39 -10.03 -19.85
C SER A 163 17.60 -9.49 -18.42
N PHE A 164 17.79 -10.41 -17.48
CA PHE A 164 18.39 -10.12 -16.19
C PHE A 164 19.64 -10.97 -15.97
N GLN A 165 20.64 -10.41 -15.30
CA GLN A 165 21.88 -11.10 -14.98
C GLN A 165 22.31 -10.80 -13.56
N ILE A 166 22.92 -11.78 -12.90
CA ILE A 166 23.43 -11.65 -11.55
C ILE A 166 24.83 -12.26 -11.44
N GLU A 167 25.72 -11.57 -10.75
CA GLU A 167 27.10 -12.03 -10.60
C GLU A 167 27.22 -13.07 -9.48
N SER A 168 27.77 -14.25 -9.79
CA SER A 168 28.09 -15.27 -8.79
C SER A 168 29.31 -14.91 -7.96
N GLY A 169 29.28 -15.28 -6.68
CA GLY A 169 30.42 -15.24 -5.78
C GLY A 169 30.98 -16.65 -5.57
N TYR A 170 32.26 -16.76 -5.20
CA TYR A 170 32.79 -18.05 -4.76
C TYR A 170 31.98 -18.53 -3.54
N GLY A 171 31.37 -19.72 -3.63
CA GLY A 171 30.51 -20.25 -2.56
C GLY A 171 29.08 -19.69 -2.50
N SER A 172 28.64 -18.86 -3.47
CA SER A 172 27.26 -18.34 -3.51
C SER A 172 26.22 -19.41 -3.89
N GLY A 173 26.67 -20.54 -4.44
CA GLY A 173 25.82 -21.50 -5.17
C GLY A 173 25.52 -21.00 -6.58
N GLY A 174 25.13 -21.91 -7.48
CA GLY A 174 24.79 -21.64 -8.88
C GLY A 174 25.99 -21.67 -9.84
N GLU A 175 25.80 -22.25 -11.02
CA GLU A 175 26.83 -22.38 -12.05
C GLU A 175 26.76 -21.23 -13.05
N VAL A 176 27.93 -20.74 -13.49
CA VAL A 176 28.02 -19.66 -14.48
C VAL A 176 27.41 -20.14 -15.80
N GLY A 177 26.53 -19.33 -16.38
CA GLY A 177 25.81 -19.64 -17.60
C GLY A 177 24.42 -20.23 -17.36
N GLU A 178 24.11 -20.71 -16.16
CA GLU A 178 22.80 -21.25 -15.82
C GLU A 178 21.78 -20.17 -15.42
N ARG A 179 20.50 -20.56 -15.44
CA ARG A 179 19.39 -19.80 -14.86
C ARG A 179 19.48 -19.82 -13.34
N ILE A 180 19.06 -18.75 -12.69
CA ILE A 180 19.08 -18.65 -11.22
C ILE A 180 18.15 -19.66 -10.53
N ALA A 181 17.12 -20.14 -11.22
CA ALA A 181 16.13 -21.06 -10.69
C ALA A 181 15.70 -22.07 -11.75
N THR A 182 15.61 -23.33 -11.34
CA THR A 182 14.98 -24.39 -12.13
C THR A 182 13.45 -24.25 -12.09
N ASP A 183 12.75 -24.94 -13.00
CA ASP A 183 11.28 -24.93 -12.99
C ASP A 183 10.68 -25.47 -11.70
N GLU A 184 11.33 -26.47 -11.06
CA GLU A 184 10.93 -27.01 -9.76
C GLU A 184 11.08 -25.97 -8.63
N VAL A 185 12.18 -25.20 -8.63
CA VAL A 185 12.35 -24.11 -7.66
C VAL A 185 11.28 -23.04 -7.89
N LEU A 186 11.02 -22.68 -9.16
CA LEU A 186 9.99 -21.70 -9.52
C LEU A 186 8.59 -22.15 -9.10
N ASP A 187 8.25 -23.44 -9.25
CA ASP A 187 6.95 -23.98 -8.83
C ASP A 187 6.72 -23.86 -7.31
N ASN A 188 7.79 -23.90 -6.52
CA ASN A 188 7.72 -23.80 -5.07
C ASN A 188 7.73 -22.35 -4.53
N VAL A 189 8.22 -21.38 -5.31
CA VAL A 189 8.36 -19.98 -4.87
C VAL A 189 7.44 -19.02 -5.61
N VAL A 190 7.15 -19.25 -6.89
CA VAL A 190 6.26 -18.42 -7.71
C VAL A 190 5.42 -19.37 -8.58
N PRO A 191 4.46 -20.08 -7.96
CA PRO A 191 3.61 -21.03 -8.68
C PRO A 191 2.83 -20.28 -9.77
N LYS A 192 2.59 -20.93 -10.91
CA LYS A 192 1.85 -20.30 -12.03
C LYS A 192 0.43 -19.85 -11.64
N GLY A 193 -0.15 -20.48 -10.62
CA GLY A 193 -1.50 -20.15 -10.16
C GLY A 193 -2.54 -20.33 -11.25
N ALA A 194 -3.54 -19.45 -11.28
CA ALA A 194 -4.64 -19.48 -12.25
C ALA A 194 -4.40 -18.59 -13.48
N VAL A 195 -3.18 -18.08 -13.68
CA VAL A 195 -2.87 -17.20 -14.81
C VAL A 195 -2.19 -17.94 -15.94
N HIS A 196 -2.54 -17.57 -17.17
CA HIS A 196 -1.93 -18.12 -18.37
C HIS A 196 -0.45 -17.71 -18.52
N VAL A 197 -0.12 -16.45 -18.18
CA VAL A 197 1.23 -15.90 -18.25
C VAL A 197 1.57 -15.20 -16.93
N HIS A 198 2.53 -15.77 -16.19
CA HIS A 198 3.01 -15.20 -14.93
C HIS A 198 4.30 -14.41 -15.17
N THR A 199 4.20 -13.10 -15.32
CA THR A 199 5.32 -12.24 -15.75
C THR A 199 6.46 -12.19 -14.73
N MET A 200 6.16 -12.12 -13.43
CA MET A 200 7.21 -12.21 -12.39
C MET A 200 7.96 -13.55 -12.43
N ARG A 201 7.26 -14.68 -12.62
CA ARG A 201 7.90 -16.00 -12.80
C ARG A 201 8.82 -16.00 -14.02
N ASN A 202 8.33 -15.48 -15.15
CA ASN A 202 9.11 -15.38 -16.38
C ASN A 202 10.35 -14.49 -16.20
N LEU A 203 10.21 -13.37 -15.48
CA LEU A 203 11.34 -12.51 -15.11
C LEU A 203 12.38 -13.29 -14.32
N ILE A 204 12.00 -13.97 -13.24
CA ILE A 204 12.95 -14.75 -12.43
C ILE A 204 13.63 -15.84 -13.27
N SER A 205 12.86 -16.52 -14.12
CA SER A 205 13.39 -17.57 -15.02
C SER A 205 14.40 -17.04 -16.04
N SER A 206 14.37 -15.75 -16.36
CA SER A 206 15.28 -15.11 -17.30
C SER A 206 16.62 -14.68 -16.67
N ILE A 207 16.72 -14.69 -15.33
CA ILE A 207 17.92 -14.27 -14.62
C ILE A 207 19.02 -15.30 -14.87
N GLN A 208 20.11 -14.86 -15.52
CA GLN A 208 21.28 -15.68 -15.79
C GLN A 208 22.41 -15.38 -14.80
N ILE A 209 23.08 -16.42 -14.33
CA ILE A 209 24.26 -16.30 -13.48
C ILE A 209 25.49 -16.03 -14.34
N VAL A 210 26.19 -14.93 -14.06
CA VAL A 210 27.43 -14.55 -14.76
C VAL A 210 28.64 -14.66 -13.83
N GLY A 211 29.82 -14.83 -14.43
CA GLY A 211 31.08 -14.89 -13.69
C GLY A 211 31.50 -13.53 -13.12
N PRO A 212 32.39 -13.50 -12.12
CA PRO A 212 32.97 -12.28 -11.58
C PRO A 212 33.50 -11.33 -12.67
N GLY A 213 33.23 -10.04 -12.56
CA GLY A 213 33.68 -8.99 -13.50
C GLY A 213 32.88 -8.89 -14.80
N HIS A 214 31.87 -9.73 -15.01
CA HIS A 214 31.07 -9.75 -16.24
C HIS A 214 29.78 -8.92 -16.16
N LEU A 215 29.47 -8.37 -14.99
CA LEU A 215 28.30 -7.50 -14.80
C LEU A 215 28.60 -6.07 -15.28
N GLN A 216 28.54 -5.84 -16.59
CA GLN A 216 28.79 -4.53 -17.20
C GLN A 216 27.50 -3.70 -17.29
N CYS A 217 27.55 -2.50 -16.72
CA CYS A 217 26.40 -1.62 -16.55
C CYS A 217 26.77 -0.19 -16.98
N SER A 218 25.87 0.47 -17.69
CA SER A 218 26.01 1.89 -18.04
C SER A 218 25.84 2.80 -16.81
N GLN A 219 25.03 2.37 -15.85
CA GLN A 219 24.78 3.08 -14.60
C GLN A 219 24.40 2.09 -13.50
N TRP A 220 24.59 2.56 -12.25
CA TRP A 220 24.16 1.88 -11.03
C TRP A 220 23.11 2.71 -10.31
N ILE A 221 22.03 2.06 -9.89
CA ILE A 221 21.07 2.63 -8.94
C ILE A 221 21.39 2.03 -7.57
N ASP A 222 21.84 2.90 -6.66
CA ASP A 222 22.29 2.51 -5.33
C ASP A 222 21.10 2.36 -4.35
N GLU A 223 20.06 3.16 -4.56
CA GLU A 223 18.81 3.13 -3.81
C GLU A 223 17.95 1.88 -4.11
N PRO A 224 17.10 1.44 -3.16
CA PRO A 224 16.17 0.34 -3.42
C PRO A 224 15.19 0.63 -4.57
N VAL A 225 15.02 -0.35 -5.45
CA VAL A 225 14.12 -0.30 -6.60
C VAL A 225 13.07 -1.39 -6.50
N LEU A 226 11.81 -1.03 -6.73
CA LEU A 226 10.71 -1.96 -6.91
C LEU A 226 10.47 -2.17 -8.41
N LEU A 227 10.55 -3.42 -8.88
CA LEU A 227 10.14 -3.79 -10.23
C LEU A 227 8.70 -4.29 -10.19
N VAL A 228 7.86 -3.67 -11.01
CA VAL A 228 6.42 -3.96 -11.09
C VAL A 228 6.04 -4.25 -12.53
N THR A 229 5.36 -5.36 -12.78
CA THR A 229 4.60 -5.56 -14.02
C THR A 229 3.14 -5.33 -13.66
N ARG A 230 2.55 -4.26 -14.20
CA ARG A 230 1.12 -3.99 -14.04
C ARG A 230 0.34 -5.07 -14.78
N PHE A 231 -0.59 -5.73 -14.10
CA PHE A 231 -1.46 -6.71 -14.76
C PHE A 231 -2.64 -6.02 -15.46
N GLU A 232 -3.17 -4.98 -14.81
CA GLU A 232 -4.08 -4.02 -15.43
C GLU A 232 -3.68 -2.61 -14.96
N TYR A 233 -3.69 -1.66 -15.87
CA TYR A 233 -3.27 -0.29 -15.70
C TYR A 233 -4.40 0.73 -15.92
N ALA A 234 -5.57 0.35 -16.44
CA ALA A 234 -6.67 1.26 -16.76
C ALA A 234 -7.87 1.15 -15.81
N ASN A 235 -8.13 -0.04 -15.27
CA ASN A 235 -9.19 -0.29 -14.31
C ASN A 235 -8.71 -0.08 -12.89
N LEU A 236 -9.26 0.94 -12.23
CA LEU A 236 -8.90 1.34 -10.87
C LEU A 236 -8.90 0.19 -9.86
N PHE A 237 -9.82 -0.78 -9.94
CA PHE A 237 -9.83 -1.90 -9.00
C PHE A 237 -8.53 -2.71 -9.07
N HIS A 238 -8.15 -3.09 -10.29
CA HIS A 238 -6.93 -3.85 -10.54
C HIS A 238 -5.68 -3.02 -10.24
N THR A 239 -5.68 -1.73 -10.56
CA THR A 239 -4.53 -0.88 -10.25
C THR A 239 -4.35 -0.67 -8.75
N VAL A 240 -5.43 -0.63 -7.95
CA VAL A 240 -5.34 -0.58 -6.48
C VAL A 240 -4.72 -1.86 -5.91
N THR A 241 -5.00 -3.04 -6.50
CA THR A 241 -4.34 -4.26 -6.04
C THR A 241 -2.85 -4.26 -6.35
N ASP A 242 -2.44 -3.70 -7.49
CA ASP A 242 -1.02 -3.49 -7.81
C ASP A 242 -0.37 -2.46 -6.85
N TRP A 243 -1.05 -1.36 -6.52
CA TRP A 243 -0.57 -0.39 -5.51
C TRP A 243 -0.38 -1.05 -4.15
N TYR A 244 -1.35 -1.87 -3.74
CA TYR A 244 -1.29 -2.60 -2.47
C TYR A 244 -0.12 -3.59 -2.46
N SER A 245 0.05 -4.38 -3.53
CA SER A 245 1.16 -5.32 -3.68
C SER A 245 2.51 -4.61 -3.56
N ALA A 246 2.66 -3.48 -4.26
CA ALA A 246 3.88 -2.69 -4.25
C ALA A 246 4.19 -2.07 -2.87
N TYR A 247 3.15 -1.56 -2.20
CA TYR A 247 3.24 -1.06 -0.84
C TYR A 247 3.65 -2.16 0.15
N ALA A 248 2.92 -3.28 0.14
CA ALA A 248 3.18 -4.42 1.02
C ALA A 248 4.59 -4.98 0.80
N SER A 249 5.01 -5.17 -0.46
CA SER A 249 6.36 -5.65 -0.79
C SER A 249 7.45 -4.74 -0.25
N SER A 250 7.25 -3.41 -0.33
CA SER A 250 8.19 -2.43 0.25
C SER A 250 8.27 -2.52 1.78
N ARG A 251 7.15 -2.82 2.44
CA ARG A 251 7.08 -3.02 3.89
C ARG A 251 7.69 -4.36 4.32
N ILE A 252 7.40 -5.44 3.60
CA ILE A 252 7.93 -6.79 3.83
C ILE A 252 9.45 -6.83 3.62
N ALA A 253 9.95 -6.14 2.60
CA ALA A 253 11.38 -5.96 2.36
C ALA A 253 12.06 -5.02 3.39
N ASN A 254 11.28 -4.44 4.31
CA ASN A 254 11.75 -3.53 5.37
C ASN A 254 12.58 -2.35 4.82
N LEU A 255 12.10 -1.74 3.73
CA LEU A 255 12.82 -0.64 3.09
C LEU A 255 12.79 0.62 3.97
N PRO A 256 13.93 1.33 4.14
CA PRO A 256 14.03 2.47 5.06
C PRO A 256 13.29 3.72 4.56
N SER A 257 12.97 3.77 3.28
CA SER A 257 12.29 4.89 2.62
C SER A 257 11.48 4.35 1.44
N ARG A 258 10.66 5.20 0.83
CA ARG A 258 9.90 4.80 -0.37
C ARG A 258 10.87 4.53 -1.52
N PRO A 259 10.84 3.35 -2.16
CA PRO A 259 11.78 3.02 -3.22
C PRO A 259 11.53 3.81 -4.50
N HIS A 260 12.47 3.74 -5.43
CA HIS A 260 12.17 4.00 -6.84
C HIS A 260 11.30 2.88 -7.40
N LEU A 261 10.44 3.19 -8.36
CA LEU A 261 9.62 2.20 -9.05
C LEU A 261 9.97 2.18 -10.53
N ILE A 262 10.13 0.97 -11.08
CA ILE A 262 10.29 0.75 -12.52
C ILE A 262 9.23 -0.22 -13.00
N PHE A 263 8.42 0.22 -13.96
CA PHE A 263 7.53 -0.66 -14.70
C PHE A 263 8.32 -1.53 -15.67
N VAL A 264 8.19 -2.83 -15.53
CA VAL A 264 8.70 -3.87 -16.43
C VAL A 264 7.55 -4.42 -17.26
N ASP A 265 6.79 -3.50 -17.85
CA ASP A 265 5.72 -3.73 -18.81
C ASP A 265 5.69 -2.56 -19.81
N GLY A 266 5.01 -2.77 -20.93
CA GLY A 266 4.90 -1.84 -22.05
C GLY A 266 3.58 -1.07 -22.10
N HIS A 267 2.78 -1.07 -21.03
CA HIS A 267 1.50 -0.37 -21.05
C HIS A 267 1.69 1.15 -21.16
N CYS A 268 0.81 1.79 -21.93
CA CYS A 268 0.76 3.24 -22.04
C CYS A 268 0.42 3.94 -20.71
N ARG A 269 0.47 5.27 -20.74
CA ARG A 269 0.19 6.09 -19.57
C ARG A 269 -1.31 6.15 -19.28
N ALA A 270 -1.69 5.72 -18.09
CA ALA A 270 -2.99 6.04 -17.50
C ALA A 270 -2.82 7.23 -16.54
N GLU A 271 -2.91 8.45 -17.07
CA GLU A 271 -2.45 9.69 -16.40
C GLU A 271 -2.93 9.82 -14.94
N GLN A 272 -4.24 9.69 -14.71
CA GLN A 272 -4.83 9.79 -13.37
C GLN A 272 -4.31 8.68 -12.41
N LEU A 273 -4.12 7.46 -12.89
CA LEU A 273 -3.68 6.34 -12.07
C LEU A 273 -2.17 6.39 -11.79
N GLU A 274 -1.38 6.96 -12.70
CA GLU A 274 0.05 7.20 -12.50
C GLU A 274 0.36 8.28 -11.48
N ASP A 275 -0.52 9.25 -11.28
CA ASP A 275 -0.35 10.24 -10.22
C ASP A 275 -0.31 9.57 -8.83
N MET A 276 -1.08 8.50 -8.62
CA MET A 276 -0.99 7.71 -7.39
C MET A 276 0.36 7.00 -7.28
N TRP A 277 0.85 6.37 -8.36
CA TRP A 277 2.17 5.73 -8.37
C TRP A 277 3.28 6.75 -8.04
N ARG A 278 3.22 7.94 -8.66
CA ARG A 278 4.14 9.04 -8.37
C ARG A 278 3.98 9.55 -6.96
N ALA A 279 2.79 9.58 -6.39
CA ALA A 279 2.58 9.97 -5.00
C ALA A 279 3.17 8.93 -4.03
N LEU A 280 2.91 7.64 -4.25
CA LEU A 280 3.31 6.54 -3.37
C LEU A 280 4.83 6.27 -3.38
N PHE A 281 5.52 6.47 -4.50
CA PHE A 281 6.94 6.11 -4.66
C PHE A 281 7.82 7.33 -4.95
N SER A 282 9.14 7.15 -4.81
CA SER A 282 10.10 8.26 -4.96
C SER A 282 10.22 8.73 -6.40
N THR A 283 10.24 7.78 -7.34
CA THR A 283 10.19 8.03 -8.78
C THR A 283 9.43 6.91 -9.47
N VAL A 284 8.88 7.19 -10.65
CA VAL A 284 8.28 6.19 -11.53
C VAL A 284 8.99 6.27 -12.88
N ARG A 285 9.46 5.14 -13.40
CA ARG A 285 10.09 5.00 -14.72
C ARG A 285 9.61 3.72 -15.39
N TYR A 286 9.88 3.58 -16.68
CA TYR A 286 9.65 2.37 -17.45
C TYR A 286 11.00 1.75 -17.80
N SER A 287 11.06 0.43 -17.89
CA SER A 287 12.28 -0.30 -18.24
C SER A 287 12.84 0.14 -19.61
N LYS A 288 11.98 0.50 -20.57
CA LYS A 288 12.40 1.03 -21.88
C LYS A 288 12.80 2.51 -21.88
N ASN A 289 12.74 3.21 -20.74
CA ASN A 289 13.41 4.50 -20.62
C ASN A 289 14.94 4.37 -20.57
N PHE A 290 15.45 3.16 -20.36
CA PHE A 290 16.87 2.85 -20.41
C PHE A 290 17.22 2.31 -21.80
N SER A 291 18.19 2.94 -22.46
CA SER A 291 18.71 2.50 -23.76
C SER A 291 19.94 1.61 -23.66
N GLN A 292 20.47 1.44 -22.44
CA GLN A 292 21.65 0.66 -22.15
C GLN A 292 21.42 -0.16 -20.88
N PRO A 293 22.16 -1.26 -20.69
CA PRO A 293 22.02 -2.10 -19.51
C PRO A 293 22.29 -1.33 -18.22
N ILE A 294 21.47 -1.57 -17.19
CA ILE A 294 21.57 -0.90 -15.89
C ILE A 294 21.70 -1.91 -14.77
N CYS A 295 22.30 -1.50 -13.66
CA CYS A 295 22.46 -2.36 -12.50
C CYS A 295 21.87 -1.75 -11.24
N PHE A 296 21.42 -2.63 -10.36
CA PHE A 296 20.74 -2.27 -9.14
C PHE A 296 21.47 -2.88 -7.95
N ARG A 297 21.71 -2.08 -6.91
CA ARG A 297 22.24 -2.59 -5.64
C ARG A 297 21.21 -3.39 -4.85
N HIS A 298 19.94 -3.01 -4.95
CA HIS A 298 18.84 -3.69 -4.29
C HIS A 298 17.55 -3.57 -5.12
N VAL A 299 17.04 -4.71 -5.56
CA VAL A 299 15.76 -4.85 -6.24
C VAL A 299 14.80 -5.63 -5.35
N VAL A 300 13.54 -5.21 -5.34
CA VAL A 300 12.41 -5.96 -4.82
C VAL A 300 11.46 -6.26 -5.99
N LEU A 301 11.04 -7.51 -6.12
CA LEU A 301 10.01 -7.94 -7.06
C LEU A 301 8.69 -8.07 -6.30
N SER A 302 7.68 -7.35 -6.77
CA SER A 302 6.34 -7.37 -6.20
C SER A 302 5.50 -8.50 -6.82
N PRO A 303 4.70 -9.25 -6.02
CA PRO A 303 3.64 -10.10 -6.55
C PRO A 303 2.71 -9.34 -7.50
N LEU A 304 2.04 -10.06 -8.38
CA LEU A 304 1.04 -9.49 -9.27
C LEU A 304 -0.24 -9.13 -8.49
N GLY A 305 -0.98 -8.10 -8.90
CA GLY A 305 -2.10 -7.57 -8.12
C GLY A 305 -3.18 -8.60 -7.75
N TYR A 306 -3.39 -9.64 -8.56
CA TYR A 306 -4.34 -10.72 -8.25
C TYR A 306 -3.84 -11.73 -7.20
N GLU A 307 -2.58 -11.65 -6.80
CA GLU A 307 -1.98 -12.48 -5.75
C GLU A 307 -2.10 -11.83 -4.35
N THR A 308 -2.80 -10.69 -4.28
CA THR A 308 -3.07 -9.98 -3.02
C THR A 308 -4.34 -10.46 -2.33
N ALA A 309 -4.45 -10.18 -1.03
CA ALA A 309 -5.68 -10.46 -0.26
C ALA A 309 -6.93 -9.82 -0.88
N LEU A 310 -6.79 -8.61 -1.47
CA LEU A 310 -7.91 -7.89 -2.10
C LEU A 310 -8.55 -8.69 -3.23
N PHE A 311 -7.76 -9.42 -4.00
CA PHE A 311 -8.25 -10.27 -5.08
C PHE A 311 -8.62 -11.67 -4.57
N LYS A 312 -7.81 -12.24 -3.67
CA LYS A 312 -8.06 -13.57 -3.09
C LYS A 312 -9.41 -13.66 -2.39
N GLY A 313 -9.89 -12.59 -1.76
CA GLY A 313 -11.22 -12.56 -1.14
C GLY A 313 -12.39 -12.76 -2.13
N LEU A 314 -12.14 -12.71 -3.43
CA LEU A 314 -13.14 -13.00 -4.47
C LEU A 314 -13.20 -14.48 -4.83
N SER A 315 -12.09 -15.21 -4.63
CA SER A 315 -11.96 -16.63 -4.97
C SER A 315 -11.95 -17.54 -3.73
N GLU A 316 -11.62 -16.99 -2.56
CA GLU A 316 -11.49 -17.68 -1.29
C GLU A 316 -12.38 -17.01 -0.25
N SER A 317 -12.86 -17.79 0.72
CA SER A 317 -13.64 -17.27 1.84
C SER A 317 -12.76 -17.15 3.08
N PHE A 318 -12.54 -15.93 3.55
CA PHE A 318 -11.90 -15.65 4.83
C PHE A 318 -12.61 -14.49 5.54
N SER A 319 -12.70 -14.57 6.86
CA SER A 319 -13.49 -13.64 7.67
C SER A 319 -12.59 -12.58 8.30
N CYS A 320 -12.23 -11.57 7.51
CA CYS A 320 -11.47 -10.43 8.01
C CYS A 320 -12.33 -9.19 8.20
N GLU A 321 -12.17 -8.55 9.35
CA GLU A 321 -12.86 -7.31 9.70
C GLU A 321 -11.87 -6.20 10.05
N GLY A 322 -12.13 -5.00 9.54
CA GLY A 322 -11.34 -3.82 9.85
C GLY A 322 -11.45 -3.47 11.34
N ALA A 323 -10.33 -3.21 11.99
CA ALA A 323 -10.29 -2.81 13.38
C ALA A 323 -9.19 -1.77 13.66
N PRO A 324 -9.36 -0.92 14.68
CA PRO A 324 -8.35 0.05 15.07
C PRO A 324 -7.02 -0.59 15.47
N ALA A 325 -5.91 -0.11 14.93
CA ALA A 325 -4.58 -0.67 15.20
C ALA A 325 -4.19 -0.62 16.68
N ASN A 326 -4.58 0.43 17.41
CA ASN A 326 -4.31 0.56 18.85
C ASN A 326 -4.94 -0.58 19.67
N ARG A 327 -6.13 -1.06 19.27
CA ARG A 327 -6.81 -2.20 19.90
C ARG A 327 -6.08 -3.50 19.57
N LEU A 328 -5.71 -3.69 18.30
CA LEU A 328 -4.99 -4.90 17.86
C LEU A 328 -3.58 -5.01 18.46
N LYS A 329 -2.92 -3.88 18.76
CA LYS A 329 -1.63 -3.86 19.49
C LYS A 329 -1.75 -4.44 20.90
N VAL A 330 -2.86 -4.19 21.58
CA VAL A 330 -3.09 -4.64 22.97
C VAL A 330 -3.71 -6.03 23.01
N ASN A 331 -4.64 -6.32 22.10
CA ASN A 331 -5.34 -7.59 22.02
C ASN A 331 -5.39 -8.05 20.55
N PRO A 332 -4.36 -8.79 20.09
CA PRO A 332 -4.33 -9.37 18.75
C PRO A 332 -5.54 -10.26 18.49
N ASP A 333 -6.03 -10.25 17.25
CA ASP A 333 -7.20 -11.02 16.84
C ASP A 333 -7.00 -11.46 15.38
N ASP A 334 -6.96 -12.78 15.16
CA ASP A 334 -6.68 -13.37 13.85
C ASP A 334 -7.78 -13.13 12.81
N GLN A 335 -8.97 -12.67 13.23
CA GLN A 335 -10.09 -12.35 12.35
C GLN A 335 -10.22 -10.84 12.09
N LYS A 336 -9.26 -10.04 12.57
CA LYS A 336 -9.27 -8.59 12.39
C LYS A 336 -7.96 -8.06 11.83
N THR A 337 -8.04 -6.92 11.15
CA THR A 337 -6.86 -6.27 10.58
C THR A 337 -6.96 -4.75 10.61
N ALA A 338 -5.82 -4.08 10.76
CA ALA A 338 -5.68 -2.64 10.53
C ALA A 338 -4.93 -2.32 9.23
N ARG A 339 -4.51 -3.34 8.47
CA ARG A 339 -3.60 -3.20 7.32
C ARG A 339 -4.22 -2.44 6.16
N LEU A 340 -5.51 -2.65 5.89
CA LEU A 340 -6.20 -1.89 4.86
C LEU A 340 -6.42 -0.43 5.28
N ALA A 341 -6.63 -0.16 6.58
CA ALA A 341 -6.67 1.20 7.10
C ALA A 341 -5.31 1.88 6.99
N GLU A 342 -4.22 1.19 7.36
CA GLU A 342 -2.83 1.67 7.19
C GLU A 342 -2.53 2.01 5.72
N PHE A 343 -2.95 1.16 4.78
CA PHE A 343 -2.79 1.44 3.35
C PHE A 343 -3.60 2.65 2.88
N GLY A 344 -4.85 2.79 3.34
CA GLY A 344 -5.67 3.98 3.09
C GLY A 344 -5.02 5.26 3.61
N GLU A 345 -4.45 5.22 4.81
CA GLU A 345 -3.70 6.33 5.40
C GLU A 345 -2.43 6.65 4.58
N MET A 346 -1.73 5.64 4.07
CA MET A 346 -0.59 5.82 3.17
C MET A 346 -0.99 6.57 1.90
N ILE A 347 -2.11 6.19 1.28
CA ILE A 347 -2.65 6.89 0.09
C ILE A 347 -2.95 8.36 0.42
N ARG A 348 -3.65 8.62 1.54
CA ARG A 348 -3.98 9.98 1.98
C ARG A 348 -2.73 10.82 2.20
N ALA A 349 -1.78 10.27 2.96
CA ALA A 349 -0.51 10.94 3.28
C ALA A 349 0.33 11.22 2.03
N ALA A 350 0.28 10.34 1.01
CA ALA A 350 1.03 10.52 -0.22
C ALA A 350 0.58 11.75 -1.04
N PHE A 351 -0.65 12.22 -0.82
CA PHE A 351 -1.22 13.45 -1.41
C PHE A 351 -1.27 14.64 -0.44
N ASP A 352 -0.56 14.53 0.69
CA ASP A 352 -0.49 15.52 1.76
C ASP A 352 -1.83 15.77 2.47
N PHE A 353 -2.72 14.76 2.48
CA PHE A 353 -3.95 14.84 3.26
C PHE A 353 -3.73 14.42 4.72
N PRO A 354 -4.50 14.98 5.67
CA PRO A 354 -4.51 14.50 7.04
C PRO A 354 -4.88 13.02 7.11
N VAL A 355 -4.13 12.24 7.89
CA VAL A 355 -4.40 10.80 8.14
C VAL A 355 -5.25 10.58 9.40
N VAL A 356 -5.22 11.53 10.32
CA VAL A 356 -6.18 11.57 11.44
C VAL A 356 -7.44 12.25 10.92
N ASP A 357 -8.58 11.61 11.15
CA ASP A 357 -9.86 12.15 10.71
C ASP A 357 -10.16 13.45 11.49
N PRO A 358 -10.30 14.60 10.80
CA PRO A 358 -10.62 15.85 11.48
C PRO A 358 -12.02 15.76 12.08
N SER A 359 -12.25 16.52 13.15
CA SER A 359 -13.61 16.74 13.66
C SER A 359 -14.45 17.39 12.56
N ILE A 360 -15.33 16.60 11.93
CA ILE A 360 -16.32 17.12 10.99
C ILE A 360 -17.41 17.82 11.81
N ASP A 361 -17.93 18.93 11.30
CA ASP A 361 -19.15 19.53 11.85
C ASP A 361 -20.26 18.46 11.86
N PRO A 362 -20.76 18.06 13.04
CA PRO A 362 -21.76 17.01 13.13
C PRO A 362 -23.05 17.34 12.36
N LEU A 363 -23.33 18.63 12.13
CA LEU A 363 -24.52 19.12 11.43
C LEU A 363 -24.36 19.20 9.91
N THR A 364 -23.15 19.04 9.36
CA THR A 364 -22.93 19.09 7.91
C THR A 364 -22.61 17.69 7.38
N LYS A 365 -23.43 17.18 6.46
CA LYS A 365 -23.21 15.88 5.80
C LYS A 365 -22.93 16.09 4.32
N SER A 366 -21.79 15.59 3.87
CA SER A 366 -21.48 15.52 2.44
C SER A 366 -21.80 14.12 1.93
N ILE A 367 -22.62 14.04 0.88
CA ILE A 367 -22.98 12.81 0.20
C ILE A 367 -22.33 12.85 -1.17
N LEU A 368 -21.49 11.85 -1.47
CA LEU A 368 -20.84 11.70 -2.75
C LEU A 368 -21.56 10.61 -3.55
N PHE A 369 -22.03 10.92 -4.75
CA PHE A 369 -22.51 9.90 -5.69
C PHE A 369 -21.46 9.66 -6.77
N VAL A 370 -20.77 8.52 -6.66
CA VAL A 370 -19.80 8.05 -7.66
C VAL A 370 -20.56 7.51 -8.86
N ARG A 371 -20.41 8.20 -9.99
CA ARG A 371 -21.13 7.94 -11.24
C ARG A 371 -20.16 7.60 -12.36
N ARG A 372 -20.67 6.98 -13.42
CA ARG A 372 -19.90 6.62 -14.61
C ARG A 372 -20.29 7.53 -15.77
N GLU A 373 -19.28 8.03 -16.47
CA GLU A 373 -19.42 8.69 -17.77
C GLU A 373 -18.52 7.99 -18.78
N ASP A 374 -18.77 8.24 -20.06
CA ASP A 374 -17.99 7.68 -21.17
C ASP A 374 -16.61 8.34 -21.23
N TYR A 375 -15.56 7.51 -21.29
CA TYR A 375 -14.18 7.94 -21.48
C TYR A 375 -13.35 6.83 -22.12
N VAL A 376 -12.22 7.22 -22.70
CA VAL A 376 -11.24 6.27 -23.23
C VAL A 376 -10.26 5.92 -22.12
N ALA A 377 -10.32 4.67 -21.64
CA ALA A 377 -9.51 4.22 -20.51
C ALA A 377 -8.19 3.54 -20.96
N HIS A 378 -8.21 2.86 -22.10
CA HIS A 378 -7.07 2.11 -22.63
C HIS A 378 -7.18 1.99 -24.16
N PRO A 379 -6.11 1.62 -24.88
CA PRO A 379 -6.03 1.71 -26.34
C PRO A 379 -7.06 0.88 -27.10
N ARG A 380 -7.51 -0.19 -26.44
CA ARG A 380 -8.49 -1.16 -26.97
C ARG A 380 -9.93 -0.79 -26.59
N HIS A 381 -10.12 0.28 -25.80
CA HIS A 381 -11.44 0.74 -25.36
C HIS A 381 -12.11 1.56 -26.46
N SER A 382 -13.41 1.36 -26.67
CA SER A 382 -14.20 2.10 -27.67
C SER A 382 -14.66 3.49 -27.19
N GLY A 383 -14.22 3.91 -26.01
CA GLY A 383 -14.70 5.12 -25.32
C GLY A 383 -16.04 4.94 -24.60
N ARG A 384 -16.76 3.83 -24.84
CA ARG A 384 -18.04 3.55 -24.18
C ARG A 384 -17.84 2.71 -22.94
N VAL A 385 -18.18 3.27 -21.79
CA VAL A 385 -18.11 2.56 -20.52
C VAL A 385 -19.36 1.70 -20.36
N GLU A 386 -19.19 0.46 -19.90
CA GLU A 386 -20.32 -0.41 -19.59
C GLU A 386 -21.18 0.21 -18.47
N SER A 387 -22.30 0.82 -18.83
CA SER A 387 -23.20 1.42 -17.86
C SER A 387 -23.75 0.37 -16.90
N ARG A 388 -23.74 0.69 -15.61
CA ARG A 388 -24.21 -0.19 -14.53
C ARG A 388 -25.65 0.11 -14.18
N LEU A 389 -26.04 1.39 -14.29
CA LEU A 389 -27.42 1.83 -14.21
C LEU A 389 -27.85 2.60 -15.47
N THR A 390 -29.01 2.24 -16.04
CA THR A 390 -29.55 2.90 -17.23
C THR A 390 -30.07 4.30 -16.97
N ASN A 391 -30.36 4.65 -15.70
CA ASN A 391 -30.94 5.93 -15.29
C ASN A 391 -30.11 6.68 -14.25
N GLU A 392 -28.78 6.55 -14.31
CA GLU A 392 -27.83 7.14 -13.35
C GLU A 392 -27.99 8.66 -13.14
N GLN A 393 -28.28 9.41 -14.22
CA GLN A 393 -28.53 10.86 -14.15
C GLN A 393 -29.85 11.18 -13.43
N GLU A 394 -30.92 10.44 -13.72
CA GLU A 394 -32.23 10.60 -13.06
C GLU A 394 -32.10 10.40 -11.55
N VAL A 395 -31.39 9.35 -11.12
CA VAL A 395 -31.13 9.08 -9.70
C VAL A 395 -30.36 10.24 -9.06
N PHE A 396 -29.34 10.78 -9.73
CA PHE A 396 -28.58 11.92 -9.21
C PHE A 396 -29.45 13.16 -9.05
N ASP A 397 -30.24 13.51 -10.06
CA ASP A 397 -31.10 14.70 -10.02
C ASP A 397 -32.14 14.60 -8.90
N PHE A 398 -32.69 13.40 -8.69
CA PHE A 398 -33.64 13.12 -7.62
C PHE A 398 -33.00 13.22 -6.24
N LEU A 399 -31.80 12.66 -6.05
CA LEU A 399 -31.01 12.79 -4.83
C LEU A 399 -30.62 14.24 -4.54
N HIS A 400 -30.19 14.98 -5.56
CA HIS A 400 -29.81 16.38 -5.43
C HIS A 400 -31.01 17.24 -5.02
N ASN A 401 -32.18 17.01 -5.63
CA ASN A 401 -33.42 17.68 -5.27
C ASN A 401 -33.89 17.34 -3.85
N TRP A 402 -33.78 16.07 -3.43
CA TRP A 402 -34.08 15.66 -2.06
C TRP A 402 -33.15 16.34 -1.05
N ALA A 403 -31.85 16.38 -1.33
CA ALA A 403 -30.86 17.00 -0.45
C ALA A 403 -31.09 18.51 -0.30
N SER A 404 -31.41 19.23 -1.38
CA SER A 404 -31.66 20.68 -1.34
C SER A 404 -32.96 21.06 -0.62
N HIS A 405 -33.93 20.15 -0.57
CA HIS A 405 -35.19 20.32 0.16
C HIS A 405 -35.19 19.65 1.54
N HIS A 406 -34.07 19.08 1.97
CA HIS A 406 -33.97 18.44 3.27
C HIS A 406 -34.11 19.49 4.38
N ARG A 407 -35.17 19.39 5.18
CA ARG A 407 -35.47 20.30 6.31
C ARG A 407 -35.14 19.69 7.67
N GLY A 408 -34.32 18.64 7.69
CA GLY A 408 -33.87 17.99 8.91
C GLY A 408 -32.84 18.81 9.69
N ARG A 409 -32.24 18.20 10.70
CA ARG A 409 -31.27 18.89 11.57
C ARG A 409 -29.94 19.19 10.87
N CYS A 410 -29.62 18.43 9.82
CA CYS A 410 -28.36 18.54 9.12
C CYS A 410 -28.48 19.32 7.81
N ASN A 411 -27.43 20.05 7.46
CA ASN A 411 -27.22 20.56 6.12
C ASN A 411 -26.59 19.45 5.26
N ILE A 412 -27.27 19.09 4.16
CA ILE A 412 -26.82 18.02 3.27
C ILE A 412 -26.29 18.64 1.98
N SER A 413 -25.02 18.35 1.64
CA SER A 413 -24.44 18.68 0.34
C SER A 413 -24.31 17.43 -0.53
N MET A 414 -24.66 17.57 -1.81
CA MET A 414 -24.56 16.49 -2.78
C MET A 414 -23.40 16.77 -3.74
N VAL A 415 -22.46 15.82 -3.85
CA VAL A 415 -21.28 15.91 -4.73
C VAL A 415 -21.44 14.92 -5.89
N ASN A 416 -21.31 15.43 -7.11
CA ASN A 416 -21.33 14.62 -8.33
C ASN A 416 -19.93 14.03 -8.60
N GLY A 417 -19.73 12.74 -8.30
CA GLY A 417 -18.45 12.05 -8.38
C GLY A 417 -18.15 11.49 -9.76
N LEU A 418 -17.88 12.36 -10.74
CA LEU A 418 -17.49 11.98 -12.10
C LEU A 418 -15.98 11.77 -12.20
N PHE A 419 -15.51 10.66 -11.60
CA PHE A 419 -14.07 10.44 -11.41
C PHE A 419 -13.25 10.39 -12.69
N ALA A 420 -13.82 9.94 -13.82
CA ALA A 420 -13.14 9.97 -15.11
C ALA A 420 -12.65 11.36 -15.53
N HIS A 421 -13.25 12.42 -14.97
CA HIS A 421 -12.94 13.82 -15.28
C HIS A 421 -12.32 14.58 -14.10
N MET A 422 -11.97 13.88 -13.01
CA MET A 422 -11.36 14.46 -11.81
C MET A 422 -9.90 14.04 -11.70
N GLY A 423 -9.03 14.94 -11.25
CA GLY A 423 -7.65 14.57 -10.92
C GLY A 423 -7.61 13.61 -9.72
N MET A 424 -6.59 12.76 -9.64
CA MET A 424 -6.48 11.75 -8.57
C MET A 424 -6.60 12.36 -7.15
N LYS A 425 -5.96 13.51 -6.92
CA LYS A 425 -6.04 14.23 -5.64
C LYS A 425 -7.48 14.68 -5.32
N GLU A 426 -8.25 15.09 -6.33
CA GLU A 426 -9.64 15.54 -6.17
C GLU A 426 -10.58 14.36 -5.91
N GLN A 427 -10.37 13.22 -6.60
CA GLN A 427 -11.10 11.99 -6.35
C GLN A 427 -10.94 11.54 -4.89
N LEU A 428 -9.70 11.53 -4.39
CA LEU A 428 -9.40 11.19 -3.00
C LEU A 428 -10.02 12.19 -2.02
N LYS A 429 -9.95 13.49 -2.32
CA LYS A 429 -10.57 14.53 -1.48
C LYS A 429 -12.08 14.30 -1.35
N ALA A 430 -12.77 14.04 -2.45
CA ALA A 430 -14.21 13.78 -2.46
C ALA A 430 -14.57 12.57 -1.59
N ILE A 431 -13.81 11.49 -1.68
CA ILE A 431 -14.01 10.28 -0.87
C ILE A 431 -13.74 10.52 0.62
N MET A 432 -12.69 11.29 0.93
CA MET A 432 -12.35 11.63 2.31
C MET A 432 -13.38 12.55 2.97
N GLU A 433 -13.93 13.52 2.23
CA GLU A 433 -14.90 14.48 2.75
C GLU A 433 -16.31 13.89 2.86
N ALA A 434 -16.60 12.82 2.12
CA ALA A 434 -17.89 12.15 2.14
C ALA A 434 -18.22 11.51 3.50
N SER A 435 -19.37 11.89 4.05
CA SER A 435 -20.03 11.19 5.15
C SER A 435 -20.73 9.93 4.65
N VAL A 436 -21.33 10.00 3.46
CA VAL A 436 -21.94 8.87 2.77
C VAL A 436 -21.41 8.81 1.34
N VAL A 437 -20.93 7.64 0.91
CA VAL A 437 -20.57 7.36 -0.49
C VAL A 437 -21.64 6.48 -1.09
N VAL A 438 -22.33 7.01 -2.09
CA VAL A 438 -23.30 6.29 -2.93
C VAL A 438 -22.59 5.92 -4.23
N GLY A 439 -22.82 4.73 -4.77
CA GLY A 439 -22.27 4.38 -6.08
C GLY A 439 -23.00 3.23 -6.75
N ALA A 440 -23.13 3.34 -8.08
CA ALA A 440 -23.50 2.20 -8.92
C ALA A 440 -22.29 1.26 -9.03
N HIS A 441 -22.47 -0.03 -8.72
CA HIS A 441 -21.43 -1.07 -8.71
C HIS A 441 -20.31 -0.85 -9.76
N GLY A 442 -19.15 -0.31 -9.38
CA GLY A 442 -18.14 0.12 -10.33
C GLY A 442 -16.79 0.45 -9.70
N ALA A 443 -15.71 0.37 -10.49
CA ALA A 443 -14.33 0.45 -10.00
C ALA A 443 -14.01 1.72 -9.19
N GLY A 444 -14.74 2.83 -9.40
CA GLY A 444 -14.63 4.06 -8.61
C GLY A 444 -14.82 3.86 -7.10
N LEU A 445 -15.64 2.88 -6.69
CA LEU A 445 -15.83 2.53 -5.28
C LEU A 445 -14.59 1.87 -4.66
N THR A 446 -13.55 1.53 -5.44
CA THR A 446 -12.30 1.02 -4.87
C THR A 446 -11.58 2.08 -4.04
N HIS A 447 -11.84 3.38 -4.29
CA HIS A 447 -11.30 4.46 -3.45
C HIS A 447 -11.74 4.39 -1.98
N LEU A 448 -12.73 3.57 -1.63
CA LEU A 448 -13.11 3.28 -0.24
C LEU A 448 -11.93 2.82 0.64
N VAL A 449 -10.86 2.28 0.05
CA VAL A 449 -9.61 2.01 0.80
C VAL A 449 -9.07 3.25 1.51
N ALA A 450 -9.25 4.44 0.94
CA ALA A 450 -8.83 5.73 1.49
C ALA A 450 -9.94 6.49 2.24
N ALA A 451 -11.13 5.92 2.39
CA ALA A 451 -12.24 6.55 3.11
C ALA A 451 -11.96 6.68 4.62
N ARG A 452 -12.63 7.65 5.25
CA ARG A 452 -12.63 7.81 6.71
C ARG A 452 -13.29 6.62 7.38
N SER A 453 -12.92 6.31 8.62
CA SER A 453 -13.52 5.16 9.33
C SER A 453 -15.01 5.36 9.64
N THR A 454 -15.50 6.60 9.58
CA THR A 454 -16.90 6.96 9.83
C THR A 454 -17.74 7.06 8.56
N THR A 455 -17.15 6.86 7.37
CA THR A 455 -17.87 6.92 6.10
C THR A 455 -18.83 5.72 6.00
N VAL A 456 -20.09 6.01 5.64
CA VAL A 456 -21.08 4.98 5.32
C VAL A 456 -21.13 4.77 3.81
N VAL A 457 -21.26 3.54 3.37
CA VAL A 457 -21.31 3.17 1.96
C VAL A 457 -22.72 2.70 1.61
N LEU A 458 -23.28 3.23 0.53
CA LEU A 458 -24.53 2.76 -0.08
C LEU A 458 -24.25 2.34 -1.52
N GLU A 459 -24.19 1.03 -1.75
CA GLU A 459 -23.98 0.49 -3.09
C GLU A 459 -25.29 0.13 -3.78
N ILE A 460 -25.44 0.55 -5.03
CA ILE A 460 -26.56 0.16 -5.90
C ILE A 460 -26.08 -0.96 -6.82
N LEU A 461 -26.58 -2.18 -6.56
CA LEU A 461 -26.16 -3.41 -7.20
C LEU A 461 -27.17 -3.85 -8.27
N SER A 462 -26.76 -3.81 -9.53
CA SER A 462 -27.50 -4.45 -10.62
C SER A 462 -27.39 -5.98 -10.52
N SER A 463 -28.48 -6.69 -10.80
CA SER A 463 -28.48 -8.16 -10.89
C SER A 463 -27.48 -8.71 -11.92
N GLN A 464 -27.14 -7.91 -12.93
CA GLN A 464 -26.19 -8.26 -13.99
C GLN A 464 -24.73 -8.24 -13.49
N TYR A 465 -24.44 -7.53 -12.39
CA TYR A 465 -23.08 -7.31 -11.89
C TYR A 465 -23.03 -7.45 -10.37
N ARG A 466 -23.15 -8.69 -9.89
CA ARG A 466 -23.07 -9.03 -8.47
C ARG A 466 -21.70 -9.62 -8.13
N ARG A 467 -20.74 -8.74 -7.83
CA ARG A 467 -19.44 -9.15 -7.30
C ARG A 467 -19.18 -8.48 -5.95
N PRO A 468 -18.62 -9.18 -4.95
CA PRO A 468 -18.57 -8.68 -3.58
C PRO A 468 -17.43 -7.68 -3.32
N HIS A 469 -16.75 -7.15 -4.34
CA HIS A 469 -15.53 -6.35 -4.20
C HIS A 469 -15.65 -5.24 -3.14
N PHE A 470 -16.66 -4.38 -3.27
CA PHE A 470 -16.77 -3.18 -2.45
C PHE A 470 -17.37 -3.48 -1.06
N GLN A 471 -18.23 -4.50 -0.97
CA GLN A 471 -18.64 -5.07 0.32
C GLN A 471 -17.43 -5.58 1.11
N LEU A 472 -16.53 -6.34 0.45
CA LEU A 472 -15.32 -6.87 1.07
C LEU A 472 -14.34 -5.76 1.47
N ILE A 473 -14.07 -4.80 0.59
CA ILE A 473 -13.24 -3.62 0.91
C ILE A 473 -13.82 -2.88 2.12
N SER A 474 -15.14 -2.65 2.14
CA SER A 474 -15.82 -1.99 3.26
C SER A 474 -15.63 -2.80 4.55
N ARG A 475 -15.82 -4.12 4.50
CA ARG A 475 -15.62 -5.02 5.65
C ARG A 475 -14.19 -4.98 6.17
N TRP A 476 -13.19 -5.12 5.30
CA TRP A 476 -11.77 -5.12 5.65
C TRP A 476 -11.28 -3.76 6.14
N LYS A 477 -11.91 -2.67 5.69
CA LYS A 477 -11.64 -1.31 6.16
C LYS A 477 -12.40 -0.97 7.44
N GLY A 478 -13.48 -1.70 7.75
CA GLY A 478 -14.36 -1.46 8.90
C GLY A 478 -15.40 -0.36 8.66
N LEU A 479 -15.88 -0.20 7.42
CA LEU A 479 -16.91 0.76 7.04
C LEU A 479 -18.32 0.16 7.21
N ASP A 480 -19.30 1.01 7.53
CA ASP A 480 -20.71 0.62 7.52
C ASP A 480 -21.21 0.54 6.07
N TYR A 481 -21.67 -0.63 5.65
CA TYR A 481 -22.00 -0.94 4.26
C TYR A 481 -23.47 -1.33 4.11
N HIS A 482 -24.14 -0.66 3.19
CA HIS A 482 -25.53 -0.91 2.79
C HIS A 482 -25.58 -1.17 1.29
N ALA A 483 -26.51 -2.01 0.87
CA ALA A 483 -26.74 -2.28 -0.54
C ALA A 483 -28.22 -2.23 -0.91
N ILE A 484 -28.49 -1.77 -2.13
CA ILE A 484 -29.77 -1.90 -2.84
C ILE A 484 -29.58 -2.93 -3.94
N ASN A 485 -30.31 -4.04 -3.87
CA ASN A 485 -30.20 -5.13 -4.84
C ASN A 485 -31.31 -5.00 -5.89
N LEU A 486 -30.94 -4.54 -7.08
CA LEU A 486 -31.87 -4.37 -8.19
C LEU A 486 -32.13 -5.70 -8.91
N ALA A 487 -33.31 -5.80 -9.52
CA ALA A 487 -33.66 -6.89 -10.43
C ALA A 487 -33.05 -6.72 -11.83
N GLY A 488 -32.65 -5.50 -12.21
CA GLY A 488 -32.00 -5.16 -13.48
C GLY A 488 -31.04 -3.99 -13.31
N SER A 489 -30.85 -3.20 -14.37
CA SER A 489 -30.00 -2.01 -14.38
C SER A 489 -30.76 -0.69 -14.12
N PHE A 490 -32.06 -0.74 -13.86
CA PHE A 490 -32.84 0.45 -13.51
C PHE A 490 -32.97 0.55 -11.98
N ALA A 491 -32.64 1.71 -11.40
CA ALA A 491 -32.81 1.99 -9.99
C ALA A 491 -34.02 2.92 -9.78
N ASP A 492 -34.98 2.55 -8.92
CA ASP A 492 -36.06 3.46 -8.55
C ASP A 492 -35.51 4.62 -7.69
N PRO A 493 -35.54 5.88 -8.15
CA PRO A 493 -35.00 7.01 -7.40
C PRO A 493 -35.64 7.17 -6.01
N ARG A 494 -36.90 6.75 -5.83
CA ARG A 494 -37.61 6.85 -4.55
C ARG A 494 -37.06 5.86 -3.53
N GLU A 495 -36.79 4.62 -3.95
CA GLU A 495 -36.19 3.60 -3.09
C GLU A 495 -34.78 4.03 -2.64
N VAL A 496 -33.99 4.61 -3.57
CA VAL A 496 -32.66 5.13 -3.25
C VAL A 496 -32.73 6.25 -2.21
N VAL A 497 -33.64 7.21 -2.38
CA VAL A 497 -33.87 8.29 -1.40
C VAL A 497 -34.33 7.75 -0.05
N GLU A 498 -35.26 6.80 -0.01
CA GLU A 498 -35.76 6.22 1.24
C GLU A 498 -34.63 5.54 2.02
N LYS A 499 -33.81 4.73 1.32
CA LYS A 499 -32.66 4.07 1.94
C LYS A 499 -31.62 5.06 2.44
N LEU A 500 -31.34 6.10 1.66
CA LEU A 500 -30.38 7.14 2.03
C LEU A 500 -30.89 7.99 3.20
N THR A 501 -32.19 8.30 3.23
CA THR A 501 -32.84 8.99 4.35
C THR A 501 -32.63 8.20 5.64
N GLY A 502 -32.92 6.90 5.64
CA GLY A 502 -32.70 6.06 6.83
C GLY A 502 -31.22 5.97 7.27
N ILE A 503 -30.25 6.08 6.34
CA ILE A 503 -28.82 6.16 6.68
C ILE A 503 -28.51 7.50 7.34
N VAL A 504 -28.92 8.61 6.73
CA VAL A 504 -28.72 9.97 7.23
C VAL A 504 -29.41 10.16 8.60
N ASP A 505 -30.59 9.57 8.74
CA ASP A 505 -31.33 9.20 9.95
C ASP A 505 -30.41 8.83 11.13
N ARG A 506 -29.72 7.70 10.92
CA ARG A 506 -28.82 7.08 11.90
C ARG A 506 -27.56 7.90 12.16
N LEU A 507 -27.19 8.82 11.27
CA LEU A 507 -26.08 9.76 11.46
C LEU A 507 -26.46 10.98 12.31
N GLY A 508 -27.68 11.00 12.88
CA GLY A 508 -28.15 12.02 13.80
C GLY A 508 -28.80 13.24 13.14
N CYS A 509 -29.10 13.12 11.85
CA CYS A 509 -29.97 14.04 11.14
C CYS A 509 -31.44 13.65 11.40
#